data_AF-A0A5D2J6I7-F1
#
_entry.id   AF-A0A5D2J6I7-F1
#
_cell.length_a   1.000
_cell.length_b   1.000
_cell.length_c   1.000
_cell.angle_alpha   90.00
_cell.angle_beta   90.00
_cell.angle_gamma   90.00
#
_symmetry.space_group_name_H-M   'P 1'
#
loop_
_entity.id
_entity.type
_entity.pdbx_description
1 polymer ?
#
loop_
_entity_poly.entity_id
_entity_poly.type
_entity_poly.pdbx_seq_one_letter_code
_entity_poly.pdbx_strand_id
1 'polypeptide(L)' 'MEFTKNILLVYLIIGCFCEIISKNGVVEAFHKVHPHLQSKTELTVKQLHRTAYHFQPPMNWINENGVGHRFFEALFGKRR' A
#
# COMPACT_ATOMS: atom_id res chain seq x y z
N MET A 1 -14.10 2.41 -42.45
CA MET A 1 -15.21 3.00 -41.66
C MET A 1 -15.17 2.57 -40.20
N GLU A 2 -14.97 1.29 -39.91
CA GLU A 2 -14.99 0.77 -38.52
C GLU A 2 -13.78 1.24 -37.68
N PHE A 3 -12.58 1.22 -38.26
CA PHE A 3 -11.36 1.77 -37.64
C PHE A 3 -11.51 3.26 -37.25
N THR A 4 -12.08 4.07 -38.15
CA THR A 4 -12.31 5.49 -37.93
C THR A 4 -13.34 5.75 -36.82
N LYS A 5 -14.38 4.91 -36.73
CA LYS A 5 -15.38 4.97 -35.65
C LYS A 5 -14.76 4.62 -34.29
N ASN A 6 -13.87 3.62 -34.25
CA ASN A 6 -13.18 3.24 -33.02
C ASN A 6 -12.24 4.36 -32.53
N ILE A 7 -11.53 5.02 -33.46
CA ILE A 7 -10.70 6.18 -33.12
C ILE A 7 -11.55 7.33 -32.55
N LEU A 8 -12.67 7.64 -33.20
CA LEU A 8 -13.60 8.68 -32.71
C LEU A 8 -14.16 8.34 -31.33
N LEU A 9 -14.48 7.06 -31.08
CA LEU A 9 -14.95 6.58 -29.78
C LEU A 9 -13.88 6.79 -28.70
N VAL A 10 -12.61 6.49 -28.99
CA VAL A 10 -11.50 6.69 -28.05
C VAL A 10 -11.33 8.16 -27.72
N TYR A 11 -11.38 9.05 -28.71
CA TYR A 11 -11.30 10.50 -28.46
C TYR A 11 -12.47 11.01 -27.61
N LEU A 12 -13.67 10.48 -27.83
CA LEU A 12 -14.85 10.84 -27.04
C LEU A 12 -14.70 10.40 -25.58
N ILE A 13 -14.23 9.17 -25.36
CA ILE A 13 -13.96 8.64 -24.01
C ILE A 13 -12.91 9.48 -23.29
N ILE A 14 -11.79 9.79 -23.94
CA ILE A 14 -10.72 10.61 -23.35
C ILE A 14 -11.25 12.01 -23.01
N GLY A 15 -12.02 12.64 -23.92
CA GLY A 15 -12.64 13.94 -23.69
C GLY A 15 -13.54 13.96 -22.44
N CYS A 16 -14.39 12.94 -22.28
CA CYS A 16 -15.23 12.79 -21.08
C CYS A 16 -14.41 12.68 -19.79
N PHE A 17 -13.34 11.88 -19.78
CA PHE A 17 -12.45 11.76 -18.62
C PHE A 17 -11.73 13.08 -18.30
N CYS A 18 -11.26 13.80 -19.32
CA CYS A 18 -10.65 15.12 -19.14
C CYS A 18 -11.60 16.11 -18.48
N GLU A 19 -12.86 16.18 -18.91
CA GLU A 19 -13.85 17.05 -18.27
C GLU A 19 -14.12 16.69 -16.80
N ILE A 20 -14.21 15.39 -16.49
CA ILE A 20 -14.42 14.92 -15.11
C ILE A 20 -13.25 15.32 -14.21
N ILE A 21 -12.01 15.13 -14.68
CA ILE A 21 -10.80 15.48 -13.94
C ILE A 21 -10.68 17.01 -13.77
N SER A 22 -10.98 17.79 -14.82
CA SER A 22 -10.92 19.25 -14.77
C SER A 22 -11.97 19.86 -13.84
N LYS A 23 -13.18 19.28 -13.76
CA LYS A 23 -14.26 19.79 -12.89
C LYS A 23 -14.07 19.41 -11.41
N ASN A 24 -13.51 18.23 -11.14
CA ASN A 24 -13.39 17.71 -9.77
C ASN A 24 -12.01 17.94 -9.15
N GLY A 25 -11.06 18.49 -9.92
CA GLY A 25 -9.66 18.61 -9.51
C GLY A 25 -8.98 17.26 -9.37
N VAL A 26 -7.65 17.26 -9.33
CA VAL A 26 -6.90 16.09 -8.88
C VAL A 26 -7.10 16.00 -7.37
N VAL A 27 -7.82 14.98 -6.90
CA VAL A 27 -7.88 14.69 -5.46
C VAL A 27 -6.51 14.16 -5.07
N GLU A 28 -5.70 15.05 -4.52
CA GLU A 28 -4.45 14.69 -3.90
C GLU A 28 -4.74 13.88 -2.63
N ALA A 29 -4.61 12.55 -2.73
CA ALA A 29 -4.72 11.64 -1.59
C ALA A 29 -3.48 11.73 -0.68
N PHE A 30 -3.13 12.95 -0.23
CA PHE A 30 -2.10 13.17 0.76
C PHE A 30 -2.72 13.14 2.16
N HIS A 31 -2.24 12.22 2.99
CA HIS A 31 -2.56 12.24 4.41
C HIS A 31 -1.62 13.22 5.11
N LYS A 32 -2.13 13.98 6.08
CA LYS A 32 -1.28 14.81 6.93
C LYS A 32 -0.34 13.88 7.69
N VAL A 33 0.96 14.00 7.45
CA VAL A 33 1.95 13.29 8.25
C VAL A 33 1.96 13.93 9.63
N HIS A 34 1.65 13.16 10.66
CA HIS A 34 1.72 13.58 12.05
C HIS A 34 3.01 13.04 12.67
N PRO A 35 4.11 13.82 12.76
CA PRO A 35 5.41 13.29 13.17
C PRO A 35 5.41 12.71 14.59
N HIS A 36 4.53 13.21 15.46
CA HIS A 36 4.36 12.74 16.83
C HIS A 36 3.59 11.41 16.93
N LEU A 37 2.86 11.00 15.88
CA LEU A 37 2.15 9.72 15.79
C LEU A 37 2.93 8.68 14.98
N GLN A 38 4.09 9.04 14.43
CA GLN A 38 4.95 8.08 13.76
C GLN A 38 5.48 7.07 14.80
N SER A 39 5.55 5.80 14.39
CA SER A 39 6.13 4.75 15.20
C SER A 39 7.56 5.13 15.57
N LYS A 40 7.85 5.20 16.86
CA LYS A 40 9.23 5.32 17.35
C LYS A 40 9.89 3.95 17.22
N THR A 41 11.10 3.92 16.68
CA THR A 41 11.95 2.74 16.76
C THR A 41 12.29 2.50 18.22
N GLU A 42 11.66 1.51 18.85
CA GLU A 42 12.10 1.05 20.16
C GLU A 42 13.51 0.46 20.02
N LEU A 43 14.38 0.67 21.02
CA LEU A 43 15.71 0.08 21.02
C LEU A 43 15.71 -1.31 21.68
N THR A 44 14.67 -1.64 22.44
CA THR A 44 14.58 -2.89 23.20
C THR A 44 13.13 -3.27 23.42
N VAL A 45 12.76 -4.49 23.03
CA VAL A 45 11.40 -5.03 23.25
C VAL A 45 11.38 -5.83 24.55
N LYS A 46 10.47 -5.49 25.47
CA LYS A 46 10.26 -6.25 26.71
C LYS A 46 9.65 -7.62 26.40
N GLN A 47 10.23 -8.68 26.95
CA GLN A 47 9.80 -10.06 26.72
C GLN A 47 8.55 -10.48 27.53
N LEU A 48 8.06 -9.62 28.43
CA LEU A 48 7.01 -9.94 29.40
C LEU A 48 5.72 -10.50 28.77
N HIS A 49 5.41 -10.11 27.53
CA HIS A 49 4.21 -10.54 26.80
C HIS A 49 4.53 -11.29 25.50
N ARG A 50 5.78 -11.68 25.27
CA ARG A 50 6.16 -12.48 24.09
C ARG A 50 6.11 -13.96 24.43
N THR A 51 5.45 -14.75 23.59
CA THR A 51 5.38 -16.20 23.77
C THR A 51 6.36 -16.89 22.84
N ALA A 52 7.10 -17.88 23.34
CA ALA A 52 8.00 -18.69 22.50
C ALA A 52 7.28 -19.57 21.47
N TYR A 53 5.97 -19.77 21.61
CA TYR A 53 5.17 -20.67 20.78
C TYR A 53 4.45 -20.00 19.60
N HIS A 54 4.58 -18.68 19.45
CA HIS A 54 4.00 -17.95 18.31
C HIS A 54 5.10 -17.28 17.51
N PHE A 55 4.93 -17.25 16.19
CA PHE A 55 5.81 -16.47 15.32
C PHE A 55 5.61 -14.98 15.60
N GLN A 56 6.67 -14.32 16.06
CA GLN A 56 6.66 -12.88 16.29
C GLN A 56 8.01 -12.29 15.83
N PRO A 57 8.03 -11.14 15.11
CA PRO A 57 9.26 -10.53 14.65
C PRO A 57 10.08 -10.02 15.84
N PRO A 58 11.42 -9.99 15.75
CA PRO A 58 12.28 -9.54 16.86
C PRO A 58 11.93 -8.12 17.35
N MET A 59 11.34 -7.28 16.50
CA MET A 59 10.88 -5.92 16.83
C MET A 59 9.61 -5.53 16.05
N ASN A 60 8.83 -4.58 16.58
CA ASN A 60 7.62 -3.98 16.00
C ASN A 60 6.37 -4.89 15.92
N TRP A 61 5.21 -4.26 15.64
CA TRP A 61 3.90 -4.91 15.47
C TRP A 61 3.79 -5.60 14.10
N ILE A 62 3.26 -6.83 14.03
CA ILE A 62 2.86 -7.45 12.76
C ILE A 62 1.45 -6.95 12.41
N ASN A 63 1.31 -6.14 11.38
CA ASN A 63 0.01 -5.92 10.77
C ASN A 63 -0.20 -6.91 9.62
N GLU A 64 -1.46 -7.28 9.37
CA GLU A 64 -1.89 -8.10 8.23
C GLU A 64 -1.85 -7.32 6.90
N ASN A 65 -1.01 -6.29 6.82
CA ASN A 65 -0.74 -5.61 5.58
C ASN A 65 0.39 -6.41 4.92
N GLY A 66 0.46 -6.51 3.59
CA GLY A 66 1.37 -7.42 2.83
C GLY A 66 2.88 -7.42 3.19
N VAL A 67 3.30 -6.58 4.14
CA VAL A 67 4.52 -6.74 4.95
C VAL A 67 4.61 -8.12 5.62
N GLY A 68 3.51 -8.63 6.20
CA GLY A 68 3.49 -9.96 6.84
C GLY A 68 3.85 -11.10 5.87
N HIS A 69 3.28 -11.07 4.66
CA HIS A 69 3.57 -12.03 3.59
C HIS A 69 5.04 -11.95 3.15
N ARG A 70 5.59 -10.74 2.96
CA ARG A 70 7.00 -10.56 2.56
C ARG A 70 8.00 -11.01 3.64
N PHE A 71 7.67 -10.83 4.92
CA PHE A 71 8.49 -11.34 6.02
C PHE A 71 8.47 -12.87 6.11
N PHE A 72 7.31 -13.50 5.88
CA PHE A 72 7.19 -14.96 5.84
C PHE A 72 8.00 -15.57 4.67
N GLU A 73 7.85 -15.01 3.46
CA GLU A 73 8.64 -15.42 2.28
C GLU A 73 10.15 -15.23 2.48
N ALA A 74 10.59 -14.14 3.13
CA ALA A 74 12.01 -13.92 3.40
C ALA A 74 12.62 -14.95 4.37
N LEU A 75 11.84 -15.46 5.33
CA LEU A 75 12.29 -16.42 6.33
C LEU A 75 12.16 -17.88 5.88
N PHE A 76 11.16 -18.19 5.07
CA PHE A 76 10.83 -19.58 4.68
C PHE A 76 10.97 -19.86 3.18
N GLY A 77 10.91 -18.84 2.31
CA GLY A 77 11.01 -18.96 0.85
C GLY A 77 12.44 -19.16 0.32
N LYS A 78 13.47 -19.00 1.17
CA LYS A 78 14.88 -19.26 0.79
C LYS A 78 15.34 -20.70 1.03
N ARG A 79 14.44 -21.60 1.47
CA ARG A 79 14.70 -23.04 1.58
C ARG A 79 13.82 -23.82 0.61
N ARG A 80 14.08 -23.67 -0.69
CA ARG A 80 13.89 -24.73 -1.69
C ARG A 80 15.00 -24.63 -2.72
#